data_AF-A0A7C9LN61-F1
#
_entry.id   AF-A0A7C9LN61-F1
#
_cell.length_a   1.000
_cell.length_b   1.000
_cell.length_c   1.000
_cell.angle_alpha   90.00
_cell.angle_beta   90.00
_cell.angle_gamma   90.00
#
_symmetry.space_group_name_H-M   'P 1'
#
loop_
_entity.id
_entity.type
_entity.pdbx_description
1 polymer ?
#
loop_
_entity_poly.entity_id
_entity_poly.type
_entity_poly.pdbx_seq_one_letter_code
_entity_poly.pdbx_strand_id
1 'polypeptide(L)' 'MIGARHWTAVYTYRGDRVRIISVRRARKQEIDYYEGD' A
#
# COMPACT_ATOMS: atom_id res chain seq x y z
N MET A 1 -1.42 -3.13 7.88
CA MET A 1 -2.14 -1.95 8.44
C MET A 1 -1.19 -1.04 9.22
N ILE A 2 -1.36 0.29 9.12
CA ILE A 2 -0.63 1.28 9.95
C ILE A 2 -1.67 2.03 10.76
N GLY A 3 -1.64 1.93 12.10
CA GLY A 3 -2.58 2.62 12.99
C GLY A 3 -4.04 2.22 12.79
N ALA A 4 -4.33 0.91 12.69
CA ALA A 4 -5.67 0.35 12.41
C ALA A 4 -6.30 0.77 11.07
N ARG A 5 -5.45 1.10 10.10
CA ARG A 5 -5.83 1.81 8.88
C ARG A 5 -5.09 1.20 7.69
N HIS A 6 -5.80 0.96 6.58
CA HIS A 6 -5.21 0.43 5.34
C HIS A 6 -4.65 1.54 4.46
N TRP A 7 -3.51 1.27 3.83
CA TRP A 7 -2.77 2.23 3.01
C TRP A 7 -2.27 1.54 1.76
N THR A 8 -2.32 2.27 0.65
CA THR A 8 -1.81 1.82 -0.64
C THR A 8 -0.51 2.57 -0.91
N ALA A 9 0.57 1.84 -1.17
CA ALA A 9 1.87 2.41 -1.48
C ALA A 9 2.24 2.16 -2.94
N VAL A 10 2.71 3.20 -3.61
CA VAL A 10 3.38 3.08 -4.91
C VAL A 10 4.88 3.06 -4.63
N TYR A 11 5.54 1.99 -5.06
CA TYR A 11 6.98 1.80 -4.85
C TYR A 11 7.68 1.42 -6.15
N THR A 12 9.00 1.52 -6.13
CA THR A 12 9.87 1.05 -7.20
C THR A 12 11.11 0.37 -6.61
N TYR A 13 11.77 -0.44 -7.42
CA TYR A 13 13.07 -1.01 -7.07
C TYR A 13 14.19 -0.07 -7.54
N ARG A 14 15.18 0.14 -6.68
CA ARG A 14 16.42 0.85 -7.01
C ARG A 14 17.60 -0.03 -6.63
N GLY A 15 17.98 -0.91 -7.56
CA GLY A 15 18.95 -1.97 -7.30
C GLY A 15 18.35 -3.00 -6.35
N ASP A 16 19.03 -3.21 -5.22
CA ASP A 16 18.65 -4.12 -4.14
C ASP A 16 17.66 -3.51 -3.13
N ARG A 17 17.33 -2.21 -3.28
CA ARG A 17 16.50 -1.48 -2.31
C ARG A 17 15.12 -1.16 -2.87
N VAL A 18 14.12 -1.18 -1.99
CA VAL A 18 12.77 -0.70 -2.27
C VAL A 18 12.69 0.79 -1.95
N ARG A 19 12.24 1.61 -2.90
CA ARG A 19 11.92 3.03 -2.68
C ARG A 19 10.41 3.22 -2.77
N ILE A 20 9.83 3.72 -1.69
CA ILE A 20 8.44 4.19 -1.68
C ILE A 20 8.40 5.57 -2.35
N ILE A 21 7.53 5.73 -3.35
CA ILE A 21 7.34 6.97 -4.12
C ILE A 21 6.18 7.76 -3.51
N SER A 22 5.07 7.10 -3.20
CA SER A 22 3.94 7.72 -2.51
C SER A 22 3.17 6.69 -1.69
N VAL A 23 2.53 7.17 -0.62
CA VAL A 23 1.60 6.38 0.20
C VAL A 23 0.31 7.16 0.34
N ARG A 24 -0.82 6.50 0.13
CA ARG A 24 -2.15 7.10 0.24
C ARG A 24 -3.11 6.21 1.04
N ARG A 25 -4.22 6.80 1.48
CA ARG A 25 -5.32 6.04 2.09
C ARG A 25 -5.83 4.99 1.09
N ALA A 26 -5.90 3.74 1.52
CA ALA A 26 -6.52 2.70 0.70
C ALA A 26 -8.01 3.00 0.53
N ARG A 27 -8.51 2.86 -0.69
CA ARG A 27 -9.94 2.98 -0.98
C ARG A 27 -10.66 1.72 -0.52
N LYS A 28 -11.95 1.81 -0.19
CA LYS A 28 -12.75 0.67 0.26
C LYS A 28 -12.66 -0.52 -0.71
N GLN A 29 -12.75 -0.26 -2.02
CA GLN A 29 -12.58 -1.27 -3.07
C GLN A 29 -11.19 -1.93 -3.09
N GLU A 30 -10.12 -1.19 -2.76
CA GLU A 30 -8.76 -1.77 -2.69
C GLU A 30 -8.62 -2.68 -1.46
N ILE A 31 -9.23 -2.29 -0.33
CA ILE A 31 -9.27 -3.12 0.87
C ILE A 31 -10.06 -4.41 0.58
N ASP A 32 -11.25 -4.29 0.02
CA ASP A 32 -12.12 -5.44 -0.25
C ASP A 32 -11.49 -6.42 -1.26
N TYR A 33 -10.66 -5.95 -2.22
CA TYR A 33 -10.05 -6.81 -3.24
C TYR A 33 -8.75 -7.50 -2.78
N TYR A 34 -7.91 -6.82 -2.00
CA TYR A 34 -6.59 -7.34 -1.60
C TYR A 34 -6.54 -7.89 -0.18
N GLU A 35 -7.46 -7.45 0.68
CA GLU A 35 -7.51 -7.80 2.11
C GLU A 35 -8.87 -8.45 2.47
N GLY A 36 -9.71 -8.76 1.47
CA GLY A 36 -10.94 -9.54 1.64
C GLY A 36 -10.64 -11.03 1.50
N ASP A 37 -10.64 -11.73 2.64
CA ASP A 37 -10.54 -13.18 2.90
C ASP A 37 -9.69 -14.06 1.95
#